data_AF-A0A357MCE4-F1
#
_entry.id   AF-A0A357MCE4-F1
#
_cell.length_a   1.000
_cell.length_b   1.000
_cell.length_c   1.000
_cell.angle_alpha   90.00
_cell.angle_beta   90.00
_cell.angle_gamma   90.00
#
_symmetry.space_group_name_H-M   'P 1'
#
loop_
_entity.id
_entity.type
_entity.pdbx_description
1 polymer ?
#
loop_
_entity_poly.entity_id
_entity_poly.type
_entity_poly.pdbx_seq_one_letter_code
_entity_poly.pdbx_strand_id
1 'polypeptide(L)' 'EEVVETRIVHDGNVITGGRVSTSIDLGLYLISHLAGEATMNSVKKQIDYPYEMQGIVRI' A
#
# COMPACT_ATOMS: atom_id res chain seq x y z
N GLU A 1 11.08 11.94 16.02
CA GLU A 1 10.52 11.14 14.91
C GLU A 1 11.18 11.58 13.62
N GLU A 2 11.70 10.62 12.85
CA GLU A 2 12.24 10.85 11.51
C GLU A 2 11.11 10.59 10.51
N VAL A 3 10.87 11.54 9.60
CA VAL A 3 9.86 11.39 8.54
C VAL A 3 10.55 10.86 7.29
N VAL A 4 10.15 9.66 6.85
CA VAL A 4 10.61 9.10 5.57
C VAL A 4 9.69 9.57 4.46
N GLU A 5 10.21 10.34 3.50
CA GLU A 5 9.45 10.78 2.33
C GLU A 5 9.21 9.62 1.35
N THR A 6 8.22 8.77 1.66
CA THR A 6 7.82 7.64 0.81
C THR A 6 6.29 7.52 0.74
N ARG A 7 5.78 6.69 -0.18
CA ARG A 7 4.35 6.46 -0.37
C ARG A 7 3.78 5.67 0.81
N ILE A 8 4.38 4.52 1.13
CA ILE A 8 3.93 3.64 2.21
C ILE A 8 5.11 3.32 3.12
N VAL A 9 4.94 3.51 4.42
CA VAL A 9 5.85 3.02 5.46
C VAL A 9 5.14 1.93 6.25
N HIS A 10 5.78 0.78 6.42
CA HIS A 10 5.34 -0.28 7.31
C HIS A 10 6.39 -0.42 8.43
N ASP A 11 6.01 -0.01 9.63
CA ASP A 11 6.81 -0.07 10.85
C ASP A 11 6.10 -0.97 11.87
N GLY A 12 6.56 -2.22 11.97
CA GLY A 12 5.97 -3.23 12.85
C GLY A 12 4.48 -3.46 12.59
N ASN A 13 3.62 -2.92 13.48
CA ASN A 13 2.16 -3.04 13.38
C ASN A 13 1.47 -1.76 12.87
N VAL A 14 2.24 -0.73 12.53
CA VAL A 14 1.74 0.56 12.07
C VAL A 14 2.10 0.73 10.60
N ILE A 15 1.09 1.00 9.78
CA ILE A 15 1.28 1.26 8.35
C ILE A 15 0.73 2.65 8.05
N THR A 16 1.57 3.52 7.50
CA THR A 16 1.22 4.91 7.18
C THR A 16 1.34 5.18 5.68
N GLY A 17 0.45 6.04 5.17
CA GLY A 17 0.47 6.53 3.80
C GLY A 17 0.87 8.01 3.76
N GLY A 18 1.78 8.41 2.88
CA GLY A 18 2.36 9.76 2.89
C GLY A 18 1.44 10.87 2.37
N ARG A 19 0.62 10.62 1.33
CA ARG A 19 -0.25 11.62 0.69
C ARG A 19 -1.62 11.04 0.33
N VAL A 20 -2.61 11.90 0.09
CA VAL A 20 -3.99 11.52 -0.31
C VAL A 20 -4.01 10.57 -1.52
N SER A 21 -3.19 10.82 -2.54
CA SER A 21 -3.11 9.96 -3.73
C SER A 21 -2.51 8.58 -3.47
N THR A 22 -2.07 8.31 -2.23
CA THR A 22 -1.48 7.03 -1.80
C THR A 22 -2.49 6.11 -1.16
N SER A 23 -3.69 6.58 -0.84
CA SER A 23 -4.67 5.77 -0.12
C SER A 23 -5.13 4.52 -0.89
N ILE A 24 -5.16 4.56 -2.22
CA ILE A 24 -5.50 3.38 -3.03
C ILE A 24 -4.37 2.34 -2.97
N ASP A 25 -3.12 2.76 -3.17
CA ASP A 25 -1.95 1.89 -3.03
C ASP A 25 -1.88 1.30 -1.61
N LEU A 26 -2.13 2.11 -0.59
CA LEU A 26 -2.16 1.66 0.81
C LEU A 26 -3.25 0.60 1.03
N GLY A 27 -4.44 0.80 0.46
CA GLY A 27 -5.51 -0.19 0.51
C GLY A 27 -5.12 -1.52 -0.16
N LEU A 28 -4.54 -1.46 -1.36
CA LEU A 28 -4.04 -2.66 -2.05
C LEU A 28 -2.91 -3.35 -1.27
N TYR A 29 -2.01 -2.57 -0.67
CA TYR A 29 -0.96 -3.08 0.20
C TYR A 29 -1.52 -3.83 1.40
N LEU A 30 -2.53 -3.28 2.08
CA LEU A 30 -3.20 -3.93 3.20
C LEU A 30 -3.90 -5.22 2.78
N ILE A 31 -4.57 -5.23 1.62
CA ILE A 31 -5.19 -6.46 1.10
C ILE A 31 -4.13 -7.53 0.84
N SER A 32 -3.01 -7.16 0.21
CA SER A 32 -1.90 -8.09 -0.02
C SER A 32 -1.33 -8.61 1.30
N HIS A 33 -1.14 -7.74 2.29
CA HIS A 33 -0.58 -8.09 3.58
C HIS A 33 -1.50 -8.99 4.42
N LEU A 34 -2.81 -8.76 4.38
CA LEU A 34 -3.79 -9.45 5.23
C LEU A 34 -4.45 -10.67 4.55
N ALA A 35 -4.64 -10.61 3.23
CA ALA A 35 -5.41 -11.59 2.46
C ALA A 35 -4.63 -12.18 1.27
N GLY A 36 -3.35 -11.81 1.11
CA GLY A 36 -2.45 -12.32 0.09
C GLY A 36 -2.56 -11.61 -1.26
N GLU A 37 -1.52 -11.77 -2.09
CA GLU A 37 -1.40 -11.10 -3.38
C GLU A 37 -2.50 -11.46 -4.37
N ALA A 38 -2.99 -12.70 -4.37
CA ALA A 38 -4.07 -13.13 -5.26
C ALA A 38 -5.36 -12.32 -5.03
N THR A 39 -5.70 -12.07 -3.75
CA THR A 39 -6.85 -11.26 -3.36
C THR A 39 -6.65 -9.80 -3.76
N MET A 40 -5.46 -9.25 -3.53
CA MET A 40 -5.10 -7.89 -3.94
C MET A 40 -5.23 -7.70 -5.45
N ASN A 41 -4.70 -8.63 -6.26
CA ASN A 41 -4.77 -8.58 -7.72
C ASN A 41 -6.21 -8.67 -8.23
N SER A 42 -7.05 -9.49 -7.59
CA SER A 42 -8.49 -9.56 -7.90
C SER A 42 -9.17 -8.22 -7.63
N VAL A 43 -8.90 -7.57 -6.50
CA VAL A 43 -9.49 -6.26 -6.15
C VAL A 43 -8.98 -5.17 -7.10
N LYS A 44 -7.67 -5.10 -7.35
CA LYS A 44 -7.05 -4.15 -8.30
C LYS A 44 -7.72 -4.20 -9.68
N LYS A 45 -8.03 -5.41 -10.15
CA LYS A 45 -8.77 -5.62 -11.40
C LYS A 45 -10.23 -5.16 -11.33
N GLN A 46 -10.93 -5.42 -10.22
CA GLN A 46 -12.34 -5.03 -10.06
C GLN A 46 -12.55 -3.51 -10.06
N ILE A 47 -11.59 -2.76 -9.52
CA ILE A 47 -11.65 -1.29 -9.48
C ILE A 47 -10.96 -0.62 -10.68
N ASP A 48 -10.51 -1.41 -11.66
CA ASP A 48 -9.78 -0.97 -12.85
C ASP A 48 -8.62 -0.02 -12.52
N TYR A 49 -7.79 -0.39 -11.53
CA TYR A 49 -6.66 0.42 -11.10
C TYR A 49 -5.37 -0.02 -11.82
N PRO A 50 -4.91 0.73 -12.85
CA PRO A 50 -3.84 0.26 -13.75
C PRO A 50 -2.43 0.52 -13.21
N TYR A 51 -2.29 1.13 -12.03
CA TYR A 51 -1.01 1.56 -11.51
C TYR A 51 -0.34 0.47 -10.69
N GLU A 52 0.99 0.42 -10.76
CA GLU A 52 1.81 -0.39 -9.87
C GLU A 52 2.12 0.38 -8.59
N MET A 53 2.06 -0.31 -7.45
CA MET A 53 2.46 0.27 -6.17
C MET A 53 3.96 0.54 -6.18
N GLN A 54 4.34 1.74 -5.75
CA GLN A 54 5.73 2.18 -5.66
C GLN A 54 6.02 2.81 -4.30
N GLY A 55 7.28 2.94 -3.93
CA GLY A 55 7.68 3.64 -2.70
C GLY A 55 7.15 2.96 -1.44
N ILE A 56 7.36 1.66 -1.30
CA ILE A 56 7.06 0.91 -0.07
C ILE A 56 8.38 0.72 0.68
N VAL A 57 8.44 1.22 1.91
CA VAL A 57 9.57 0.99 2.82
C VAL A 57 9.08 0.15 4.00
N ARG A 58 9.85 -0.87 4.36
CA ARG A 58 9.65 -1.66 5.58
C ARG A 58 10.82 -1.39 6.51
N ILE A 59 10.51 -1.02 7.75
CA ILE A 59 11.47 -0.69 8.80
C ILE A 59 11.29 -1.69 9.94
#